data_AF-B4D4Z3-F1
#
_entry.id   AF-B4D4Z3-F1
#
_cell.length_a   1.000
_cell.length_b   1.000
_cell.length_c   1.000
_cell.angle_alpha   90.00
_cell.angle_beta   90.00
_cell.angle_gamma   90.00
#
_symmetry.space_group_name_H-M   'P 1'
#
loop_
_entity.id
_entity.type
_entity.pdbx_description
1 polymer ?
#
loop_
_entity_poly.entity_id
_entity_poly.type
_entity_poly.pdbx_seq_one_letter_code
_entity_poly.pdbx_strand_id
1 'polypeptide(L)'
;MKDEPKSKPASALPFKTVAEELAFLRKTFRDLIGTYSSQIEGEIVQLHAAVQADGDSKKKLPPSRVSDLRDMLMLLRSLEVKPTKGRRRDLKKVETLVEELRVIADRWG
;
A
#
# COMPACT_ATOMS: atom_id res chain seq x y z
N MET A 1 26.94 2.80 -52.49
CA MET A 1 25.53 3.03 -52.11
C MET A 1 25.31 2.29 -50.79
N LYS A 2 24.87 2.99 -49.74
CA LYS A 2 24.53 2.33 -48.46
C LYS A 2 23.11 1.78 -48.61
N ASP A 3 22.94 0.46 -48.50
CA ASP A 3 21.63 -0.17 -48.50
C ASP A 3 20.87 0.25 -47.23
N GLU A 4 19.70 0.87 -47.41
CA GLU A 4 18.75 1.09 -46.32
C GLU A 4 18.16 -0.26 -45.88
N PRO A 5 18.04 -0.52 -44.57
CA PRO A 5 17.46 -1.77 -44.09
C PRO A 5 15.98 -1.85 -44.50
N LYS A 6 15.65 -2.84 -45.35
CA LYS A 6 14.27 -3.14 -45.77
C LYS A 6 13.39 -3.41 -44.54
N SER A 7 12.34 -2.61 -44.38
CA SER A 7 11.32 -2.78 -43.35
C SER A 7 10.54 -4.08 -43.57
N LYS A 8 10.33 -4.83 -42.47
CA LYS A 8 9.53 -6.07 -42.51
C LYS A 8 8.03 -5.74 -42.67
N PRO A 9 7.27 -6.54 -43.43
CA PRO A 9 5.82 -6.34 -43.55
C PRO A 9 5.13 -6.54 -42.19
N ALA A 10 4.08 -5.77 -41.92
CA ALA A 10 3.36 -5.78 -40.64
C ALA A 10 2.81 -7.16 -40.25
N SER A 11 2.50 -8.01 -41.22
CA SER A 11 2.06 -9.40 -41.01
C SER A 11 3.14 -10.33 -40.44
N ALA A 12 4.41 -9.99 -40.60
CA ALA A 12 5.55 -10.73 -40.05
C ALA A 12 6.00 -10.20 -38.67
N LEU A 13 5.30 -9.18 -38.14
CA LEU A 13 5.57 -8.59 -36.83
C LEU A 13 4.65 -9.19 -35.76
N PRO A 14 5.13 -9.41 -34.52
CA PRO A 14 4.40 -10.13 -33.48
C PRO A 14 3.36 -9.26 -32.75
N PHE A 15 2.58 -8.44 -33.48
CA PHE A 15 1.65 -7.48 -32.88
C PHE A 15 0.62 -8.15 -31.95
N LYS A 16 0.06 -9.28 -32.37
CA LYS A 16 -0.93 -10.03 -31.58
C LYS A 16 -0.33 -10.51 -30.26
N THR A 17 0.86 -11.12 -30.32
CA THR A 17 1.58 -11.60 -29.14
C THR A 17 1.92 -10.43 -28.20
N VAL A 18 2.45 -9.32 -28.70
CA VAL A 18 2.75 -8.14 -27.85
C VAL A 18 1.47 -7.59 -27.21
N ALA A 19 0.35 -7.54 -27.93
CA ALA A 19 -0.92 -7.07 -27.39
C ALA A 19 -1.45 -8.00 -26.27
N GLU A 20 -1.34 -9.32 -26.45
CA GLU A 20 -1.71 -10.32 -25.44
C GLU A 20 -0.83 -10.19 -24.19
N GLU A 21 0.48 -10.04 -24.35
CA GLU A 21 1.42 -9.85 -23.23
C GLU A 21 1.14 -8.55 -22.45
N LEU A 22 0.83 -7.44 -23.16
CA LEU A 22 0.44 -6.19 -22.50
C LEU A 22 -0.89 -6.31 -21.76
N ALA A 23 -1.85 -7.07 -22.29
CA ALA A 23 -3.11 -7.35 -21.60
C ALA A 23 -2.88 -8.17 -20.32
N PHE A 24 -2.01 -9.18 -20.39
CA PHE A 24 -1.61 -9.98 -19.24
C PHE A 24 -0.88 -9.15 -18.19
N LEU A 25 0.08 -8.30 -18.60
CA LEU A 25 0.79 -7.39 -17.70
C LEU A 25 -0.18 -6.45 -16.97
N ARG A 26 -1.15 -5.88 -17.68
CA ARG A 26 -2.17 -5.01 -17.08
C ARG A 26 -3.02 -5.74 -16.04
N LYS A 27 -3.42 -6.98 -16.31
CA LYS A 27 -4.15 -7.81 -15.36
C LYS A 27 -3.30 -8.08 -14.11
N THR A 28 -2.09 -8.58 -14.32
CA THR A 28 -1.13 -8.91 -13.25
C THR A 28 -0.83 -7.69 -12.36
N PHE A 29 -0.64 -6.50 -12.95
CA PHE A 29 -0.44 -5.27 -12.19
C PHE A 29 -1.64 -4.93 -11.29
N ARG A 30 -2.88 -5.11 -11.79
CA ARG A 30 -4.08 -4.86 -10.98
C ARG A 30 -4.20 -5.87 -9.85
N ASP A 31 -3.95 -7.14 -10.11
CA ASP A 31 -4.00 -8.20 -9.10
C ASP A 31 -2.96 -7.93 -8.01
N LEU A 32 -1.73 -7.57 -8.38
CA LEU A 32 -0.66 -7.22 -7.44
C LEU A 32 -1.05 -6.03 -6.54
N ILE A 33 -1.53 -4.94 -7.13
CA ILE A 33 -1.95 -3.76 -6.35
C ILE A 33 -3.15 -4.08 -5.47
N GLY A 34 -4.10 -4.89 -5.96
CA GLY A 34 -5.26 -5.34 -5.19
C GLY A 34 -4.85 -6.13 -3.95
N THR A 35 -4.03 -7.16 -4.11
CA THR A 35 -3.50 -7.96 -2.98
C THR A 35 -2.72 -7.08 -1.99
N TYR A 36 -1.84 -6.21 -2.49
CA TYR A 36 -1.09 -5.28 -1.64
C TYR A 36 -2.02 -4.35 -0.85
N SER A 37 -3.03 -3.76 -1.49
CA SER A 37 -4.01 -2.88 -0.82
C SER A 37 -4.76 -3.62 0.27
N SER A 38 -5.27 -4.82 -0.02
CA SER A 38 -6.02 -5.63 0.94
C SER A 38 -5.20 -6.01 2.17
N GLN A 39 -3.89 -6.26 2.01
CA GLN A 39 -3.02 -6.53 3.15
C GLN A 39 -2.90 -5.31 4.07
N ILE A 40 -2.56 -4.14 3.52
CA ILE A 40 -2.42 -2.90 4.29
C ILE A 40 -3.75 -2.49 4.93
N GLU A 41 -4.85 -2.62 4.21
CA GLU A 41 -6.20 -2.37 4.75
C GLU A 41 -6.53 -3.31 5.92
N GLY A 42 -6.18 -4.59 5.81
CA GLY A 42 -6.36 -5.56 6.89
C GLY A 42 -5.60 -5.17 8.17
N GLU A 43 -4.36 -4.71 8.03
CA GLU A 43 -3.55 -4.23 9.17
C GLU A 43 -4.16 -2.96 9.80
N ILE A 44 -4.64 -2.02 8.98
CA ILE A 44 -5.35 -0.81 9.47
C ILE A 44 -6.61 -1.20 10.23
N VAL A 45 -7.39 -2.18 9.75
CA VAL A 45 -8.60 -2.68 10.44
C VAL A 45 -8.24 -3.27 11.81
N GLN A 46 -7.17 -4.06 11.90
CA GLN A 46 -6.70 -4.63 13.16
C GLN A 46 -6.26 -3.55 14.15
N LEU A 47 -5.48 -2.56 13.70
CA LEU A 47 -5.07 -1.41 14.51
C LEU A 47 -6.27 -0.61 15.02
N HIS A 48 -7.25 -0.35 14.14
CA HIS A 48 -8.48 0.34 14.54
C HIS A 48 -9.25 -0.44 15.61
N ALA A 49 -9.39 -1.77 15.43
CA ALA A 49 -10.05 -2.63 16.42
C ALA A 49 -9.34 -2.62 17.77
N ALA A 50 -7.99 -2.66 17.80
CA ALA A 50 -7.22 -2.59 19.04
C ALA A 50 -7.46 -1.27 19.80
N VAL A 51 -7.50 -0.14 19.09
CA VAL A 51 -7.80 1.18 19.69
C VAL A 51 -9.24 1.26 20.19
N GLN A 52 -10.21 0.73 19.43
CA GLN A 52 -11.62 0.73 19.84
C GLN A 52 -11.88 -0.13 21.08
N ALA A 53 -11.22 -1.28 21.20
CA ALA A 53 -11.34 -2.15 22.38
C ALA A 53 -10.97 -1.42 23.69
N ASP A 54 -9.96 -0.55 23.64
CA ASP A 54 -9.59 0.31 24.77
C ASP A 54 -10.63 1.41 25.04
N GLY A 55 -11.26 1.96 23.99
CA GLY A 55 -12.33 2.97 24.10
C GLY A 55 -13.63 2.44 24.68
N ASP A 56 -14.00 1.21 24.33
CA ASP A 56 -15.20 0.53 24.85
C ASP A 56 -15.01 -0.01 26.27
N SER A 57 -13.76 -0.14 26.71
CA SER A 57 -13.43 -0.57 28.06
C SER A 57 -13.79 0.51 29.08
N LYS A 58 -14.67 0.18 30.03
CA LYS A 58 -14.96 1.04 31.20
C LYS A 58 -13.79 1.10 32.20
N LYS A 59 -12.69 0.37 31.95
CA LYS A 59 -11.52 0.35 32.83
C LYS A 59 -10.64 1.57 32.56
N LYS A 60 -9.98 2.07 33.61
CA LYS A 60 -8.94 3.08 33.45
C LYS A 60 -7.76 2.46 32.70
N LEU A 61 -7.34 3.09 31.61
CA LEU A 61 -6.15 2.69 30.87
C LEU A 61 -4.88 2.99 31.68
N PRO A 62 -3.84 2.15 31.59
CA PRO A 62 -2.56 2.45 32.23
C PRO A 62 -1.92 3.69 31.59
N PRO A 63 -1.09 4.47 32.33
CA PRO A 63 -0.45 5.67 31.78
C PRO A 63 0.37 5.43 30.51
N SER A 64 1.02 4.26 30.38
CA SER A 64 1.74 3.86 29.17
C SER A 64 0.83 3.81 27.95
N ARG A 65 -0.39 3.26 28.10
CA ARG A 65 -1.37 3.19 27.01
C ARG A 65 -1.82 4.57 26.54
N VAL A 66 -1.99 5.49 27.48
CA VAL A 66 -2.34 6.88 27.15
C VAL A 66 -1.20 7.57 26.41
N SER A 67 0.06 7.29 26.76
CA SER A 67 1.23 7.78 26.02
C SER A 67 1.27 7.20 24.61
N ASP A 68 1.14 5.88 24.47
CA ASP A 68 1.14 5.19 23.19
C ASP A 68 0.06 5.75 22.24
N LEU A 69 -1.17 5.98 22.73
CA LEU A 69 -2.24 6.59 21.94
C LEU A 69 -1.91 8.01 21.45
N ARG A 70 -1.18 8.80 22.25
CA ARG A 70 -0.72 10.13 21.83
C ARG A 70 0.36 10.02 20.76
N ASP A 71 1.29 9.08 20.91
CA ASP A 71 2.35 8.84 19.93
C ASP A 71 1.75 8.38 18.59
N MET A 72 0.82 7.42 18.61
CA MET A 72 0.07 6.99 17.43
C MET A 72 -0.64 8.17 16.75
N LEU A 73 -1.31 9.04 17.53
CA LEU A 73 -1.98 10.22 16.99
C LEU A 73 -1.01 11.22 16.35
N MET A 74 0.18 11.40 16.93
CA MET A 74 1.23 12.23 16.33
C MET A 74 1.72 11.67 15.00
N LEU A 75 2.00 10.37 14.94
CA LEU A 75 2.42 9.68 13.72
C LEU A 75 1.36 9.80 12.61
N LEU A 76 0.09 9.49 12.93
CA LEU A 76 -1.03 9.61 11.99
C LEU A 76 -1.18 11.02 11.43
N ARG A 77 -1.03 12.05 12.29
CA ARG A 77 -1.12 13.46 11.87
C ARG A 77 0.08 13.94 11.05
N SER A 78 1.22 13.27 11.14
CA SER A 78 2.42 13.59 10.36
C SER A 78 2.40 13.00 8.93
N LEU A 79 1.42 12.15 8.60
CA LEU A 79 1.35 11.51 7.30
C LEU A 79 1.05 12.52 6.18
N GLU A 80 2.07 12.80 5.38
CA GLU A 80 1.94 13.62 4.18
C GLU A 80 2.02 12.77 2.91
N VAL A 81 0.86 12.56 2.27
CA VAL A 81 0.72 11.82 1.00
C VAL A 81 -0.12 12.62 0.00
N LYS A 82 0.03 12.34 -1.30
CA LYS A 82 -0.77 12.96 -2.38
C LYS A 82 -1.58 11.87 -3.10
N PRO A 83 -2.78 11.51 -2.62
CA PRO A 83 -3.52 10.33 -3.09
C PRO A 83 -3.77 10.30 -4.60
N THR A 84 -4.09 11.44 -5.20
CA THR A 84 -4.40 11.57 -6.62
C THR A 84 -3.20 11.40 -7.56
N LYS A 85 -1.97 11.38 -7.01
CA LYS A 85 -0.74 11.29 -7.82
C LYS A 85 -0.22 9.86 -8.01
N GLY A 86 -0.81 8.85 -7.35
CA GLY A 86 -0.43 7.44 -7.53
C GLY A 86 1.06 7.15 -7.30
N ARG A 87 1.72 7.91 -6.40
CA ARG A 87 3.16 7.81 -6.19
C ARG A 87 3.50 6.57 -5.37
N ARG A 88 4.36 5.69 -5.90
CA ARG A 88 4.93 4.56 -5.14
C ARG A 88 5.52 4.99 -3.79
N ARG A 89 6.18 6.15 -3.72
CA ARG A 89 6.74 6.68 -2.46
C ARG A 89 5.64 6.95 -1.41
N ASP A 90 4.48 7.42 -1.84
CA ASP A 90 3.38 7.72 -0.92
C ASP A 90 2.77 6.40 -0.39
N LEU A 91 2.66 5.37 -1.24
CA LEU A 91 2.28 4.01 -0.79
C LEU A 91 3.26 3.47 0.26
N LYS A 92 4.57 3.67 0.04
CA LYS A 92 5.60 3.25 1.00
C LYS A 92 5.49 3.98 2.34
N LYS A 93 5.15 5.28 2.33
CA LYS A 93 4.90 6.04 3.57
C LYS A 93 3.73 5.47 4.37
N VAL A 94 2.64 5.07 3.69
CA VAL A 94 1.49 4.44 4.35
C VAL A 94 1.90 3.10 4.97
N GLU A 95 2.58 2.25 4.22
CA GLU A 95 3.10 0.97 4.72
C GLU A 95 4.00 1.16 5.95
N THR A 96 4.97 2.09 5.88
CA THR A 96 5.85 2.40 7.01
C THR A 96 5.08 2.91 8.23
N LEU A 97 4.08 3.78 8.03
CA LEU A 97 3.25 4.26 9.14
C LEU A 97 2.47 3.10 9.80
N VAL A 98 1.89 2.20 9.01
CA VAL A 98 1.16 1.05 9.54
C VAL A 98 2.09 0.14 10.36
N GLU A 99 3.30 -0.13 9.87
CA GLU A 99 4.33 -0.87 10.60
C GLU A 99 4.68 -0.20 11.94
N GLU A 100 4.90 1.13 11.95
CA GLU A 100 5.21 1.88 13.18
C GLU A 100 4.07 1.84 14.20
N LEU A 101 2.83 2.02 13.72
CA LEU A 101 1.64 1.91 14.58
C LEU A 101 1.48 0.51 15.16
N ARG A 102 1.78 -0.52 14.37
CA ARG A 102 1.77 -1.91 14.83
C ARG A 102 2.81 -2.17 15.90
N VAL A 103 4.03 -1.67 15.75
CA VAL A 103 5.07 -1.78 16.79
C VAL A 103 4.63 -1.17 18.13
N ILE A 104 3.81 -0.11 18.10
CA ILE A 104 3.22 0.47 19.31
C ILE A 104 2.12 -0.45 19.86
N ALA A 105 1.18 -0.87 19.02
CA ALA A 105 0.06 -1.72 19.41
C ALA A 105 0.49 -3.12 19.90
N ASP A 106 1.55 -3.70 19.36
CA ASP A 106 2.05 -5.02 19.79
C ASP A 106 2.57 -5.01 21.25
N ARG A 107 2.86 -3.82 21.82
CA ARG A 107 3.20 -3.67 23.25
C ARG A 107 2.01 -3.86 24.16
N TRP A 108 0.81 -3.95 23.59
CA TRP A 108 -0.44 -3.88 24.33
C TRP A 108 -0.89 -5.22 24.92
N GLY A 109 -0.31 -6.33 24.45
CA GLY A 109 -0.61 -7.69 24.90
C GLY A 109 -1.56 -8.39 23.96
#